data_AF-A0A947N8R9-F1
#
_entry.id   AF-A0A947N8R9-F1
#
_cell.length_a   1.000
_cell.length_b   1.000
_cell.length_c   1.000
_cell.angle_alpha   90.00
_cell.angle_beta   90.00
_cell.angle_gamma   90.00
#
_symmetry.space_group_name_H-M   'P 1'
#
loop_
_entity.id
_entity.type
_entity.pdbx_description
1 polymer ?
#
loop_
_entity_poly.entity_id
_entity_poly.type
_entity_poly.pdbx_seq_one_letter_code
_entity_poly.pdbx_strand_id
1 'polypeptide(L)'
;MKNRQMTVISAVLFLVLSLGLGQQVYAESYINQASNLCKAEASAKYGSESEPVRLKFKAAMGNQVSPRVLLQVLPRNADSFKVVCDVDGRAWQVVSVERKDRLDDLQLVGARNNNVAP
;
A
#
# COMPACT_ATOMS: atom_id res chain seq x y z
N MET A 1 -57.93 -24.17 -31.15
CA MET A 1 -56.57 -24.67 -30.86
C MET A 1 -55.57 -23.69 -31.47
N LYS A 2 -54.79 -22.97 -30.65
CA LYS A 2 -53.72 -22.08 -31.14
C LYS A 2 -52.59 -22.03 -30.12
N ASN A 3 -51.68 -23.01 -30.21
CA ASN A 3 -50.46 -23.08 -29.41
C ASN A 3 -49.50 -21.97 -29.88
N ARG A 4 -49.28 -20.97 -29.03
CA ARG A 4 -48.19 -19.99 -29.22
C ARG A 4 -46.96 -20.48 -28.49
N GLN A 5 -45.86 -20.55 -29.25
CA GLN A 5 -44.54 -20.91 -28.77
C GLN A 5 -43.98 -19.83 -27.83
N MET A 6 -43.27 -20.25 -26.78
CA MET A 6 -42.35 -19.41 -26.02
C MET A 6 -41.00 -20.13 -25.97
N THR A 7 -40.15 -19.79 -26.93
CA THR A 7 -38.74 -20.18 -26.97
C THR A 7 -37.97 -19.20 -26.09
N VAL A 8 -37.47 -19.67 -24.95
CA VAL A 8 -36.64 -18.87 -24.03
C VAL A 8 -35.21 -18.86 -24.56
N ILE A 9 -34.77 -17.72 -25.10
CA ILE A 9 -33.39 -17.50 -25.55
C ILE A 9 -32.57 -17.10 -24.33
N SER A 10 -31.80 -18.05 -23.78
CA SER A 10 -30.83 -17.78 -22.72
C SER A 10 -29.52 -17.30 -23.36
N ALA A 11 -29.29 -15.98 -23.33
CA ALA A 11 -28.03 -15.37 -23.76
C ALA A 11 -27.20 -14.99 -22.52
N VAL A 12 -26.26 -15.86 -22.16
CA VAL A 12 -25.22 -15.55 -21.15
C VAL A 12 -24.16 -14.69 -21.83
N LEU A 13 -24.20 -13.37 -21.60
CA LEU A 13 -23.11 -12.47 -21.96
C LEU A 13 -21.93 -12.70 -21.02
N PHE A 14 -20.85 -13.31 -21.52
CA PHE A 14 -19.55 -13.29 -20.90
C PHE A 14 -18.88 -11.92 -21.16
N LEU A 15 -18.69 -11.14 -20.11
CA LEU A 15 -17.87 -9.93 -20.10
C LEU A 15 -16.39 -10.31 -20.27
N VAL A 16 -15.80 -9.94 -21.40
CA VAL A 16 -14.34 -10.00 -21.61
C VAL A 16 -13.72 -8.83 -20.84
N LEU A 17 -12.99 -9.12 -19.76
CA LEU A 17 -12.09 -8.14 -19.14
C LEU A 17 -10.96 -7.83 -20.13
N SER A 18 -10.97 -6.63 -20.69
CA SER A 18 -9.84 -6.08 -21.42
C SER A 18 -8.70 -5.76 -20.44
N LEU A 19 -7.62 -6.54 -20.53
CA LEU A 19 -6.31 -6.25 -19.94
C LEU A 19 -5.70 -5.04 -20.66
N GLY A 20 -6.15 -3.84 -20.31
CA GLY A 20 -5.46 -2.60 -20.64
C GLY A 20 -4.37 -2.35 -19.59
N LEU A 21 -3.20 -2.96 -19.76
CA LEU A 21 -2.03 -2.62 -18.94
C LEU A 21 -0.86 -2.19 -19.79
N GLY A 22 -0.35 -1.03 -19.42
CA GLY A 22 1.05 -0.72 -19.56
C GLY A 22 1.31 0.29 -20.65
N GLN A 23 1.38 1.55 -20.26
CA GLN A 23 2.47 2.45 -20.68
C GLN A 23 2.39 3.87 -20.07
N GLN A 24 1.96 4.07 -18.80
CA GLN A 24 2.03 5.40 -18.17
C GLN A 24 2.27 5.37 -16.64
N VAL A 25 3.24 4.63 -16.11
CA VAL A 25 3.51 4.62 -14.64
C VAL A 25 4.98 4.33 -14.30
N TYR A 26 5.91 5.29 -14.43
CA TYR A 26 7.32 5.05 -14.05
C TYR A 26 7.90 6.02 -13.00
N ALA A 27 7.29 7.18 -12.75
CA ALA A 27 7.73 8.10 -11.69
C ALA A 27 6.89 8.01 -10.41
N GLU A 28 5.62 7.61 -10.50
CA GLU A 28 4.74 7.25 -9.37
C GLU A 28 4.89 5.79 -8.91
N SER A 29 5.75 4.98 -9.55
CA SER A 29 5.68 3.52 -9.44
C SER A 29 6.45 2.94 -8.24
N TYR A 30 7.59 3.54 -7.85
CA TYR A 30 8.48 2.92 -6.87
C TYR A 30 8.00 3.10 -5.42
N ILE A 31 7.44 4.28 -5.08
CA ILE A 31 6.89 4.56 -3.74
C ILE A 31 5.66 3.72 -3.48
N ASN A 32 4.77 3.59 -4.47
CA ASN A 32 3.57 2.76 -4.35
C ASN A 32 3.92 1.28 -4.20
N GLN A 33 4.88 0.79 -5.00
CA GLN A 33 5.38 -0.58 -4.89
C GLN A 33 6.01 -0.85 -3.52
N ALA A 34 6.94 0.01 -3.08
CA ALA A 34 7.55 -0.08 -1.76
C ALA A 34 6.49 -0.03 -0.64
N SER A 35 5.51 0.87 -0.75
CA SER A 35 4.44 1.02 0.24
C SER A 35 3.57 -0.23 0.34
N ASN A 36 3.30 -0.90 -0.78
CA ASN A 36 2.51 -2.13 -0.77
C ASN A 36 3.28 -3.29 -0.16
N LEU A 37 4.56 -3.45 -0.48
CA LEU A 37 5.44 -4.43 0.15
C LEU A 37 5.52 -4.20 1.67
N CYS A 38 5.76 -2.96 2.08
CA CYS A 38 5.80 -2.58 3.49
C CYS A 38 4.47 -2.80 4.22
N LYS A 39 3.34 -2.55 3.56
CA LYS A 39 2.02 -2.83 4.16
C LYS A 39 1.81 -4.33 4.35
N ALA A 40 2.18 -5.16 3.38
CA ALA A 40 2.05 -6.60 3.50
C ALA A 40 2.90 -7.13 4.67
N GLU A 41 4.17 -6.74 4.73
CA GLU A 41 5.10 -7.16 5.78
C GLU A 41 4.68 -6.64 7.17
N ALA A 42 4.29 -5.36 7.27
CA ALA A 42 3.81 -4.81 8.53
C ALA A 42 2.48 -5.46 8.99
N SER A 43 1.61 -5.84 8.05
CA SER A 43 0.36 -6.54 8.38
C SER A 43 0.66 -7.94 8.92
N ALA A 44 1.61 -8.65 8.33
CA ALA A 44 2.03 -9.97 8.79
C ALA A 44 2.75 -9.91 10.15
N LYS A 45 3.54 -8.85 10.39
CA LYS A 45 4.32 -8.69 11.62
C LYS A 45 3.50 -8.21 12.81
N TYR A 46 2.55 -7.29 12.59
CA TYR A 46 1.82 -6.63 13.68
C TYR A 46 0.33 -6.99 13.75
N GLY A 47 -0.20 -7.72 12.78
CA GLY A 47 -1.57 -8.20 12.77
C GLY A 47 -1.64 -9.73 12.73
N SER A 48 -2.83 -10.25 12.94
CA SER A 48 -3.19 -11.66 12.78
C SER A 48 -4.58 -11.78 12.16
N GLU A 49 -5.01 -13.01 11.83
CA GLU A 49 -6.37 -13.25 11.32
C GLU A 49 -7.45 -12.88 12.36
N SER A 50 -7.18 -13.13 13.65
CA SER A 50 -8.10 -12.79 14.74
C SER A 50 -8.05 -11.30 15.11
N GLU A 51 -6.90 -10.65 14.91
CA GLU A 51 -6.67 -9.24 15.25
C GLU A 51 -6.01 -8.49 14.08
N PRO A 52 -6.76 -8.18 13.01
CA PRO A 52 -6.22 -7.48 11.87
C PRO A 52 -5.86 -6.04 12.24
N VAL A 53 -4.74 -5.55 11.71
CA VAL A 53 -4.32 -4.15 11.85
C VAL A 53 -4.63 -3.36 10.60
N ARG A 54 -5.05 -2.11 10.76
CA ARG A 54 -5.14 -1.17 9.63
C ARG A 54 -3.81 -0.45 9.47
N LEU A 55 -3.36 -0.27 8.23
CA LEU A 55 -2.10 0.39 7.93
C LEU A 55 -2.35 1.64 7.09
N LYS A 56 -1.82 2.78 7.55
CA LYS A 56 -1.88 4.05 6.81
C LYS A 56 -0.48 4.49 6.40
N PHE A 57 -0.31 4.78 5.11
CA PHE A 57 0.90 5.44 4.62
C PHE A 57 1.01 6.85 5.20
N LYS A 58 2.21 7.27 5.57
CA LYS A 58 2.48 8.61 6.11
C LYS A 58 3.49 9.38 5.30
N ALA A 59 4.58 8.73 4.91
CA ALA A 59 5.62 9.35 4.11
C ALA A 59 6.48 8.28 3.44
N ALA A 60 7.21 8.70 2.41
CA ALA A 60 8.31 7.96 1.83
C ALA A 60 9.56 8.83 1.80
N MET A 61 10.71 8.18 1.93
CA MET A 61 12.04 8.77 1.96
C MET A 61 12.99 7.89 1.15
N GLY A 62 14.20 8.37 0.93
CA GLY A 62 15.20 7.65 0.14
C GLY A 62 14.96 7.81 -1.36
N ASN A 63 15.42 6.83 -2.13
CA ASN A 63 15.37 6.85 -3.59
C ASN A 63 14.88 5.49 -4.12
N GLN A 64 14.83 5.32 -5.44
CA GLN A 64 14.33 4.10 -6.06
C GLN A 64 15.12 2.83 -5.70
N VAL A 65 16.43 2.92 -5.40
CA VAL A 65 17.26 1.73 -5.07
C VAL A 65 17.25 1.40 -3.58
N SER A 66 16.92 2.38 -2.73
CA SER A 66 16.74 2.18 -1.29
C SER A 66 15.52 2.96 -0.77
N PRO A 67 14.29 2.56 -1.13
CA PRO A 67 13.08 3.22 -0.62
C PRO A 67 12.90 2.98 0.87
N ARG A 68 12.50 4.02 1.61
CA ARG A 68 12.11 3.93 3.01
C ARG A 68 10.69 4.44 3.18
N VAL A 69 9.81 3.64 3.76
CA VAL A 69 8.39 3.97 3.93
C VAL A 69 8.04 4.10 5.41
N LEU A 70 7.34 5.17 5.75
CA LEU A 70 6.75 5.37 7.06
C LEU A 70 5.27 5.00 7.03
N LEU A 71 4.87 4.03 7.85
CA LEU A 71 3.47 3.64 8.06
C LEU A 71 3.02 3.96 9.49
N GLN A 72 1.71 4.16 9.66
CA GLN A 72 1.04 4.12 10.96
C GLN A 72 0.24 2.83 11.04
N VAL A 73 0.54 2.03 12.06
CA VAL A 73 -0.21 0.83 12.45
C VAL A 73 -1.34 1.25 13.37
N LEU A 74 -2.54 0.75 13.09
CA LEU A 74 -3.77 1.04 13.82
C LEU A 74 -4.38 -0.31 14.24
N PRO A 75 -3.96 -0.85 15.40
CA PRO A 75 -4.60 -2.01 15.99
C PRO A 75 -6.03 -1.68 16.46
N ARG A 76 -6.89 -2.70 16.59
CA ARG A 76 -8.28 -2.51 17.04
C ARG A 76 -8.36 -2.15 18.53
N ASN A 77 -7.53 -2.77 19.36
CA ASN A 77 -7.61 -2.74 20.82
C ASN A 77 -6.35 -2.17 21.50
N ALA A 78 -5.51 -1.46 20.75
CA ALA A 78 -4.27 -0.88 21.27
C ALA A 78 -3.97 0.46 20.59
N ASP A 79 -3.05 1.22 21.18
CA ASP A 79 -2.64 2.51 20.65
C ASP A 79 -1.98 2.39 19.29
N SER A 80 -2.25 3.39 18.44
CA SER A 80 -1.59 3.49 17.14
C SER A 80 -0.12 3.83 17.32
N PHE A 81 0.75 3.21 16.53
CA PHE A 81 2.17 3.49 16.52
C PHE A 81 2.68 3.61 15.09
N LYS A 82 3.88 4.18 14.91
CA LYS A 82 4.50 4.32 13.60
C LYS A 82 5.58 3.27 13.40
N VAL A 83 5.74 2.84 12.16
CA VAL A 83 6.76 1.87 11.76
C VAL A 83 7.49 2.39 10.53
N VAL A 84 8.79 2.19 10.51
CA VAL A 84 9.66 2.45 9.37
C VAL A 84 9.92 1.12 8.68
N CYS A 85 9.81 1.11 7.37
CA CYS A 85 10.07 -0.05 6.54
C CYS A 85 11.13 0.32 5.50
N ASP A 86 12.23 -0.42 5.49
CA ASP A 86 13.29 -0.29 4.49
C ASP A 86 13.13 -1.36 3.41
N VAL A 87 13.21 -0.95 2.16
CA VAL A 87 13.08 -1.82 0.99
C VAL A 87 14.38 -1.79 0.20
N ASP A 88 14.87 -2.97 -0.20
CA ASP A 88 15.84 -3.07 -1.28
C ASP A 88 15.09 -2.85 -2.59
N GLY A 89 15.26 -1.68 -3.21
CA GLY A 89 14.56 -1.32 -4.44
C GLY A 89 15.13 -2.00 -5.69
N ARG A 90 16.26 -2.70 -5.59
CA ARG A 90 16.80 -3.54 -6.68
C ARG A 90 16.16 -4.92 -6.65
N ALA A 91 16.05 -5.51 -5.47
CA ALA A 91 15.45 -6.83 -5.27
C ALA A 91 13.92 -6.78 -5.06
N TRP A 92 13.37 -5.60 -4.76
CA TRP A 92 11.98 -5.38 -4.35
C TRP A 92 11.59 -6.23 -3.14
N GLN A 93 12.45 -6.24 -2.13
CA GLN A 93 12.27 -7.00 -0.89
C GLN A 93 12.33 -6.08 0.32
N VAL A 94 11.49 -6.37 1.32
CA VAL A 94 11.54 -5.67 2.60
C VAL A 94 12.75 -6.17 3.38
N VAL A 95 13.66 -5.26 3.73
CA VAL A 95 14.88 -5.55 4.47
C VAL A 95 14.65 -5.40 5.96
N SER A 96 13.83 -4.42 6.36
CA SER A 96 13.47 -4.18 7.76
C SER A 96 12.06 -3.61 7.91
N VAL A 97 11.42 -3.92 9.03
CA VAL A 97 10.20 -3.25 9.50
C VAL A 97 10.33 -3.05 11.01
N GLU A 98 10.44 -1.81 11.44
CA GLU A 98 10.76 -1.47 12.82
C GLU A 98 9.76 -0.46 13.38
N ARG A 99 9.30 -0.69 14.61
CA ARG A 99 8.53 0.30 15.36
C ARG A 99 9.43 1.48 15.70
N LYS A 100 8.93 2.69 15.49
CA LYS A 100 9.68 3.92 15.80
C LYS A 100 8.90 4.74 16.82
N ASP A 101 9.40 4.76 18.05
CA ASP A 101 8.77 5.48 19.17
C ASP A 101 9.10 6.99 19.17
N ARG A 102 10.14 7.41 18.41
CA ARG A 102 10.49 8.82 18.16
C ARG A 102 10.80 9.06 16.69
N LEU A 103 10.01 9.92 16.04
CA LEU A 103 10.15 10.20 14.59
C LEU A 103 11.21 11.24 14.26
N ASP A 104 11.83 11.84 15.26
CA ASP A 104 12.72 13.00 15.10
C ASP A 104 13.99 12.68 14.28
N ASP A 105 14.32 11.39 14.10
CA ASP A 105 15.45 10.92 13.29
C ASP A 105 15.13 10.74 11.79
N LEU A 106 13.87 10.89 11.38
CA LEU A 106 13.46 10.64 10.00
C LEU A 106 13.48 11.94 9.19
N GLN A 107 14.50 12.13 8.35
CA GLN A 107 14.50 13.19 7.34
C GLN A 107 13.44 12.88 6.27
N LEU A 108 12.24 13.39 6.47
CA LEU A 108 11.13 13.31 5.54
C LEU A 108 11.48 14.09 4.27
N VAL A 109 11.70 13.39 3.16
CA VAL A 109 11.88 14.03 1.85
C VAL A 109 10.54 14.69 1.49
N GLY A 110 10.46 16.01 1.61
CA GLY A 110 9.29 16.82 1.24
C GLY A 110 8.59 17.58 2.37
N ALA A 111 9.06 17.51 3.62
CA ALA A 111 8.60 18.47 4.63
C ALA A 111 9.21 19.85 4.31
N ARG A 112 8.44 20.73 3.67
CA ARG A 112 8.78 22.17 3.62
C ARG A 112 8.96 22.63 5.07
N ASN A 113 10.19 23.01 5.41
CA ASN A 113 10.51 23.63 6.68
C ASN A 113 9.79 24.99 6.76
N ASN A 114 8.53 25.00 7.19
CA ASN A 114 7.84 26.22 7.60
C ASN A 114 8.27 26.57 9.02
N ASN A 115 9.58 26.75 9.24
CA ASN A 115 10.06 27.48 10.41
C ASN A 115 9.96 28.96 10.05
N VAL A 116 8.78 29.54 10.28
CA VAL A 116 8.65 30.98 10.47
C VAL A 116 9.34 31.26 11.81
N ALA A 117 10.53 31.86 11.74
CA ALA A 117 11.18 32.45 12.89
C ALA A 117 10.33 33.62 13.42
N PRO A 118 10.34 33.88 14.75
CA PRO A 118 9.64 35.02 15.34
C PRO A 118 10.16 36.37 14.83
#